data_AF-A0A5E8H5B8-F1
#
_entry.id   AF-A0A5E8H5B8-F1
#
_cell.length_a   1.000
_cell.length_b   1.000
_cell.length_c   1.000
_cell.angle_alpha   90.00
_cell.angle_beta   90.00
_cell.angle_gamma   90.00
#
_symmetry.space_group_name_H-M   'P 1'
#
loop_
_entity.id
_entity.type
_entity.pdbx_description
1 polymer ?
#
loop_
_entity_poly.entity_id
_entity_poly.type
_entity_poly.pdbx_seq_one_letter_code
_entity_poly.pdbx_strand_id
1 'polypeptide(L)'
;MMEKRDRRRDGTQPKLEGETAADPEPYANIAGEPLSELVRRGELFNVNCPSRAILKHLTSRWGCLVLIALLDSEYRFAELRRKVGGVSEKMLAQTLQTLEADGFLNRISYPVVPPHVEYSLTPLGQEAAEKVRDFADWIEVNIGRILKAGKNS
;
A
#
# COMPACT_ATOMS: atom_id res chain seq x y z
N MET A 1 -6.42 5.77 83.94
CA MET A 1 -7.29 6.48 82.97
C MET A 1 -6.74 6.14 81.59
N MET A 2 -7.30 5.21 80.79
CA MET A 2 -8.56 5.32 80.00
C MET A 2 -8.62 6.70 79.32
N GLU A 3 -8.56 6.83 77.99
CA GLU A 3 -9.50 6.25 77.03
C GLU A 3 -8.92 5.91 75.64
N LYS A 4 -9.58 4.93 75.01
CA LYS A 4 -9.55 4.58 73.58
C LYS A 4 -10.37 5.58 72.75
N ARG A 5 -10.05 5.72 71.45
CA ARG A 5 -10.97 5.81 70.28
C ARG A 5 -10.11 6.04 69.02
N ASP A 6 -9.97 5.09 68.10
CA ASP A 6 -10.90 4.51 67.11
C ASP A 6 -11.00 5.31 65.79
N ARG A 7 -10.58 4.64 64.70
CA ARG A 7 -10.94 4.69 63.27
C ARG A 7 -11.39 6.04 62.65
N ARG A 8 -10.82 6.40 61.48
CA ARG A 8 -11.29 6.08 60.11
C ARG A 8 -10.44 6.84 59.06
N ARG A 9 -10.48 6.30 57.83
CA ARG A 9 -9.78 6.72 56.60
C ARG A 9 -10.35 8.02 56.03
N ASP A 10 -9.50 8.78 55.34
CA ASP A 10 -9.80 9.46 54.07
C ASP A 10 -8.43 9.60 53.36
N GLY A 11 -8.15 8.98 52.22
CA GLY A 11 -8.82 9.26 50.95
C GLY A 11 -8.46 10.69 50.56
N THR A 12 -7.41 10.93 49.79
CA THR A 12 -7.58 11.23 48.37
C THR A 12 -6.18 11.38 47.76
N GLN A 13 -5.79 10.43 46.92
CA GLN A 13 -4.75 10.66 45.92
C GLN A 13 -5.32 11.62 44.86
N PRO A 14 -4.58 12.63 44.38
CA PRO A 14 -5.01 13.37 43.21
C PRO A 14 -4.93 12.45 41.99
N LYS A 15 -6.10 12.15 41.40
CA LYS A 15 -6.20 11.53 40.08
C LYS A 15 -5.68 12.52 39.04
N LEU A 16 -4.61 12.17 38.34
CA LEU A 16 -4.29 12.75 37.04
C LEU A 16 -5.14 12.00 36.01
N GLU A 17 -6.32 12.53 35.73
CA GLU A 17 -7.12 12.16 34.56
C GLU A 17 -6.49 12.83 33.34
N GLY A 18 -6.07 12.00 32.38
CA GLY A 18 -5.42 12.46 31.16
C GLY A 18 -4.70 11.33 30.43
N GLU A 19 -5.31 10.15 30.35
CA GLU A 19 -4.93 9.16 29.32
C GLU A 19 -5.32 9.76 27.97
N THR A 20 -4.41 10.53 27.38
CA THR A 20 -4.38 10.70 25.94
C THR A 20 -4.21 9.30 25.36
N ALA A 21 -5.24 8.78 24.70
CA ALA A 21 -5.06 7.64 23.81
C ALA A 21 -3.92 8.03 22.85
N ALA A 22 -2.74 7.44 23.07
CA ALA A 22 -1.61 7.65 22.19
C ALA A 22 -2.08 7.27 20.79
N ASP A 23 -1.88 8.18 19.83
CA ASP A 23 -2.00 7.84 18.42
C ASP A 23 -1.19 6.54 18.20
N PRO A 24 -1.74 5.53 17.50
CA PRO A 24 -1.01 4.29 17.28
C PRO A 24 0.31 4.64 16.58
N GLU A 25 1.43 4.34 17.24
CA GLU A 25 2.75 4.66 16.70
C GLU A 25 2.87 4.07 15.28
N PRO A 26 3.08 4.90 14.24
CA PRO A 26 3.06 4.46 12.84
C PRO A 26 4.21 3.49 12.47
N TYR A 27 5.01 3.08 13.46
CA TYR A 27 6.21 2.24 13.30
C TYR A 27 6.23 0.99 14.21
N ALA A 28 5.14 0.68 14.93
CA ALA A 28 5.11 -0.45 15.88
C ALA A 28 5.49 -1.81 15.24
N ASN A 29 5.22 -1.95 13.95
CA ASN A 29 5.48 -3.13 13.12
C ASN A 29 6.93 -3.24 12.61
N ILE A 30 7.83 -2.31 12.97
CA ILE A 30 9.26 -2.34 12.62
C ILE A 30 10.15 -2.52 13.87
N ALA A 31 9.54 -2.54 15.07
CA ALA A 31 10.24 -2.68 16.33
C ALA A 31 10.87 -4.08 16.47
N GLY A 32 12.12 -4.22 16.06
CA GLY A 32 12.89 -5.46 16.19
C GLY A 32 13.62 -5.91 14.91
N GLU A 33 13.37 -5.29 13.77
CA GLU A 33 14.13 -5.59 12.56
C GLU A 33 15.51 -4.91 12.60
N PRO A 34 16.60 -5.62 12.27
CA PRO A 34 17.92 -5.01 12.22
C PRO A 34 17.94 -3.93 11.13
N LEU A 35 18.52 -2.76 11.42
CA LEU A 35 18.64 -1.65 10.47
C LEU A 35 19.24 -2.08 9.11
N SER A 36 20.10 -3.10 9.09
CA SER A 36 20.66 -3.67 7.87
C SER A 36 19.61 -4.24 6.91
N GLU A 37 18.51 -4.79 7.41
CA GLU A 37 17.41 -5.28 6.56
C GLU A 37 16.53 -4.12 6.08
N LEU A 38 16.28 -3.13 6.93
CA LEU A 38 15.52 -1.92 6.57
C LEU A 38 16.23 -1.04 5.54
N VAL A 39 17.57 -1.04 5.54
CA VAL A 39 18.43 -0.24 4.66
C VAL A 39 19.01 -1.08 3.51
N ARG A 40 18.51 -2.32 3.33
CA ARG A 40 19.03 -3.21 2.30
C ARG A 40 18.69 -2.70 0.90
N ARG A 41 19.70 -2.23 0.19
CA ARG A 41 19.58 -1.93 -1.24
C ARG A 41 19.39 -3.23 -2.04
N GLY A 42 18.34 -3.28 -2.85
CA GLY A 42 18.13 -4.40 -3.78
C GLY A 42 19.17 -4.42 -4.91
N GLU A 43 19.49 -5.63 -5.39
CA GLU A 43 20.41 -5.88 -6.51
C GLU A 43 19.65 -6.56 -7.66
N LEU A 44 19.03 -5.78 -8.54
CA LEU A 44 18.16 -6.29 -9.61
C LEU A 44 18.83 -7.29 -10.56
N PHE A 45 20.14 -7.15 -10.79
CA PHE A 45 20.88 -8.04 -11.68
C PHE A 45 21.18 -9.41 -11.06
N ASN A 46 21.06 -9.54 -9.74
CA ASN A 46 21.19 -10.82 -9.05
C ASN A 46 19.91 -11.64 -9.20
N VAL A 47 20.03 -12.84 -9.77
CA VAL A 47 18.89 -13.72 -10.11
C VAL A 47 18.04 -14.09 -8.89
N ASN A 48 18.65 -14.15 -7.70
CA ASN A 48 17.98 -14.53 -6.47
C ASN A 48 17.51 -13.32 -5.64
N CYS A 49 17.64 -12.09 -6.15
CA CYS A 49 17.22 -10.91 -5.42
C CYS A 49 15.68 -10.76 -5.45
N PRO A 50 15.02 -10.61 -4.28
CA PRO A 50 13.57 -10.40 -4.21
C PRO A 50 13.06 -9.21 -5.03
N SER A 51 13.91 -8.18 -5.22
CA SER A 51 13.58 -7.00 -6.03
C SER A 51 13.14 -7.34 -7.46
N ARG A 52 13.58 -8.48 -8.03
CA ARG A 52 13.14 -8.94 -9.36
C ARG A 52 11.68 -9.35 -9.40
N ALA A 53 11.17 -9.94 -8.32
CA ALA A 53 9.76 -10.32 -8.23
C ALA A 53 8.88 -9.06 -8.19
N ILE A 54 9.24 -8.11 -7.33
CA ILE A 54 8.56 -6.81 -7.23
C ILE A 54 8.58 -6.07 -8.57
N LEU A 55 9.75 -5.99 -9.22
CA LEU A 55 9.87 -5.39 -10.55
C LEU A 55 8.90 -6.06 -11.53
N LYS A 56 8.87 -7.40 -11.57
CA LYS A 56 7.98 -8.15 -12.46
C LYS A 56 6.50 -7.84 -12.19
N HIS A 57 6.09 -7.68 -10.93
CA HIS A 57 4.70 -7.38 -10.57
C HIS A 57 4.30 -5.97 -11.04
N LEU A 58 5.12 -4.97 -10.69
CA LEU A 58 4.93 -3.57 -11.06
C LEU A 58 4.91 -3.37 -12.57
N THR A 59 5.85 -4.01 -13.29
CA THR A 59 5.99 -3.86 -14.76
C THR A 59 5.19 -4.90 -15.55
N SER A 60 4.30 -5.65 -14.90
CA SER A 60 3.41 -6.57 -15.61
C SER A 60 2.39 -5.78 -16.44
N ARG A 61 1.87 -6.40 -17.50
CA ARG A 61 0.88 -5.77 -18.39
C ARG A 61 -0.27 -5.09 -17.63
N TRP A 62 -0.78 -5.75 -16.60
CA TRP A 62 -1.90 -5.25 -15.81
C TRP A 62 -1.43 -4.43 -14.59
N GLY A 63 -0.28 -4.76 -14.00
CA GLY A 63 0.28 -4.04 -12.86
C GLY A 63 0.49 -2.57 -13.17
N CYS A 64 1.13 -2.25 -14.30
CA CYS A 64 1.32 -0.86 -14.70
C CYS A 64 0.00 -0.10 -14.83
N LEU A 65 -0.98 -0.70 -15.52
CA LEU A 65 -2.26 -0.05 -15.79
C LEU A 65 -3.09 0.15 -14.52
N VAL A 66 -3.04 -0.81 -13.60
CA VAL A 66 -3.71 -0.70 -12.30
C VAL A 66 -3.10 0.44 -11.46
N LEU A 67 -1.77 0.50 -11.38
CA LEU A 67 -1.07 1.55 -10.63
C LEU A 67 -1.38 2.94 -11.21
N ILE A 68 -1.28 3.09 -12.54
CA ILE A 68 -1.58 4.36 -13.21
C ILE A 68 -3.05 4.74 -13.01
N ALA A 69 -3.98 3.79 -13.11
CA ALA A 69 -5.40 4.07 -12.88
C ALA A 69 -5.64 4.58 -11.44
N LEU A 70 -5.02 3.94 -10.44
CA LEU A 70 -5.21 4.28 -9.03
C LEU A 70 -4.48 5.56 -8.59
N LEU A 71 -3.62 6.15 -9.42
CA LEU A 71 -3.09 7.51 -9.19
C LEU A 71 -4.18 8.58 -9.30
N ASP A 72 -5.19 8.36 -10.16
CA ASP A 72 -6.25 9.34 -10.39
C ASP A 72 -7.24 9.41 -9.21
N SER A 73 -7.56 8.25 -8.64
CA SER A 73 -8.60 8.07 -7.61
C SER A 73 -8.57 6.65 -7.06
N GLU A 74 -9.27 6.42 -5.95
CA GLU A 74 -9.71 5.08 -5.54
C GLU A 74 -10.84 4.56 -6.43
N TYR A 75 -10.93 3.23 -6.59
CA TYR A 75 -11.92 2.59 -7.46
C TYR A 75 -12.49 1.31 -6.85
N ARG A 76 -13.76 1.02 -7.18
CA ARG A 76 -14.33 -0.32 -6.99
C ARG A 76 -13.78 -1.29 -8.02
N PHE A 77 -13.81 -2.59 -7.72
CA PHE A 77 -13.34 -3.64 -8.63
C PHE A 77 -13.89 -3.52 -10.06
N ALA A 78 -15.20 -3.31 -10.19
CA ALA A 78 -15.86 -3.23 -11.50
C ALA A 78 -15.45 -1.96 -12.27
N GLU A 79 -15.27 -0.83 -11.58
CA GLU A 79 -14.86 0.43 -12.18
C GLU A 79 -13.41 0.36 -12.65
N LEU A 80 -12.53 -0.17 -11.80
CA LEU A 80 -11.13 -0.39 -12.12
C LEU A 80 -10.97 -1.32 -13.32
N ARG A 81 -11.76 -2.40 -13.38
CA ARG A 81 -11.77 -3.30 -14.55
C ARG A 81 -12.15 -2.58 -15.84
N ARG A 82 -13.16 -1.71 -15.80
CA ARG A 82 -13.59 -0.92 -16.96
C ARG A 82 -12.53 0.10 -17.37
N LYS A 83 -11.89 0.77 -16.41
CA LYS A 83 -10.81 1.74 -16.64
C LYS A 83 -9.57 1.09 -17.24
N VAL A 84 -9.14 -0.06 -16.72
CA VAL A 84 -7.96 -0.80 -17.23
C VAL A 84 -8.22 -1.33 -18.65
N GLY A 85 -9.43 -1.86 -18.91
CA GLY A 85 -9.82 -2.34 -20.24
C GLY A 85 -9.11 -3.63 -20.67
N GLY A 86 -9.84 -4.55 -21.30
CA GLY A 86 -9.26 -5.79 -21.86
C GLY A 86 -8.76 -6.84 -20.84
N VAL A 87 -8.83 -6.55 -19.54
CA VAL A 87 -8.47 -7.48 -18.46
C VAL A 87 -9.66 -8.36 -18.05
N SER A 88 -9.42 -9.65 -17.86
CA SER A 88 -10.42 -10.56 -17.29
C SER A 88 -10.53 -10.36 -15.77
N GLU A 89 -11.69 -10.71 -15.17
CA GLU A 89 -11.86 -10.60 -13.71
C GLU A 89 -10.80 -11.38 -12.95
N LYS A 90 -10.54 -12.61 -13.38
CA LYS A 90 -9.52 -13.48 -12.77
C LYS A 90 -8.14 -12.82 -12.79
N MET A 91 -7.76 -12.19 -13.89
CA MET A 91 -6.45 -11.55 -14.00
C MET A 91 -6.36 -10.26 -13.20
N LEU A 92 -7.43 -9.45 -13.20
CA LEU A 92 -7.46 -8.25 -12.36
C LEU A 92 -7.39 -8.62 -10.88
N ALA A 93 -8.19 -9.59 -10.43
CA ALA A 93 -8.17 -10.08 -9.05
C ALA A 93 -6.78 -10.59 -8.64
N GLN A 94 -6.12 -11.36 -9.52
CA GLN A 94 -4.76 -11.83 -9.28
C GLN A 94 -3.76 -10.67 -9.18
N THR A 95 -3.83 -9.69 -10.07
CA THR A 95 -2.96 -8.52 -10.04
C THR A 95 -3.15 -7.70 -8.78
N LEU A 96 -4.40 -7.44 -8.40
CA LEU A 96 -4.72 -6.69 -7.17
C LEU A 96 -4.21 -7.42 -5.92
N GLN A 97 -4.44 -8.73 -5.83
CA GLN A 97 -3.93 -9.53 -4.72
C GLN A 97 -2.39 -9.50 -4.63
N THR A 98 -1.70 -9.56 -5.77
CA THR A 98 -0.24 -9.48 -5.79
C THR A 98 0.26 -8.10 -5.35
N LEU A 99 -0.32 -7.02 -5.86
CA LEU A 99 0.09 -5.66 -5.50
C LEU A 99 -0.28 -5.29 -4.06
N GLU A 100 -1.39 -5.83 -3.54
CA GLU A 100 -1.76 -5.73 -2.11
C GLU A 100 -0.74 -6.48 -1.24
N ALA A 101 -0.36 -7.70 -1.61
CA ALA A 101 0.63 -8.48 -0.88
C ALA A 101 2.04 -7.84 -0.87
N ASP A 102 2.39 -7.13 -1.95
CA ASP A 102 3.63 -6.36 -2.04
C ASP A 102 3.56 -5.02 -1.25
N GLY A 103 2.39 -4.65 -0.72
CA GLY A 103 2.19 -3.44 0.08
C GLY A 103 1.91 -2.16 -0.70
N PHE A 104 1.59 -2.26 -2.00
CA PHE A 104 1.29 -1.09 -2.84
C PHE A 104 -0.17 -0.65 -2.78
N LEU A 105 -1.09 -1.56 -2.45
CA LEU A 105 -2.53 -1.29 -2.46
C LEU A 105 -3.15 -1.45 -1.08
N ASN A 106 -4.07 -0.54 -0.75
CA ASN A 106 -5.06 -0.74 0.29
C ASN A 106 -6.30 -1.40 -0.33
N ARG A 107 -6.90 -2.34 0.39
CA ARG A 107 -8.16 -2.99 0.02
C ARG A 107 -9.16 -2.86 1.16
N ILE A 108 -10.24 -2.12 0.94
CA ILE A 108 -11.26 -1.88 1.96
C ILE A 108 -12.58 -2.52 1.52
N SER A 109 -13.08 -3.45 2.35
CA SER A 109 -14.41 -4.06 2.15
C SER A 109 -15.48 -3.21 2.85
N TYR A 110 -16.48 -2.76 2.10
CA TYR A 110 -17.60 -1.99 2.63
C TYR A 110 -18.83 -2.90 2.77
N PRO A 111 -19.24 -3.25 4.01
CA PRO A 111 -20.41 -4.08 4.28
C PRO A 111 -21.72 -3.25 4.22
N VAL A 112 -21.86 -2.42 3.20
CA VAL A 112 -23.07 -1.62 2.94
C VAL A 112 -23.96 -2.35 1.94
N VAL A 113 -25.15 -1.81 1.63
CA VAL A 113 -26.03 -2.38 0.59
C VAL A 113 -26.03 -1.44 -0.62
N PRO A 114 -25.61 -1.92 -1.82
CA PRO A 114 -24.98 -3.21 -2.10
C PRO A 114 -23.52 -3.26 -1.59
N PRO A 115 -23.02 -4.43 -1.15
CA PRO A 115 -21.66 -4.55 -0.64
C PRO A 115 -20.64 -4.41 -1.75
N HIS A 116 -19.52 -3.74 -1.47
CA HIS A 116 -18.47 -3.50 -2.45
C HIS A 116 -17.08 -3.46 -1.81
N VAL A 117 -16.05 -3.48 -2.65
CA VAL A 117 -14.65 -3.39 -2.26
C VAL A 117 -14.01 -2.26 -3.04
N GLU A 118 -13.27 -1.40 -2.36
CA GLU A 118 -12.51 -0.30 -2.95
C GLU A 118 -11.02 -0.56 -2.80
N TYR A 119 -10.28 -0.07 -3.80
CA TYR A 119 -8.84 -0.15 -3.89
C TYR A 119 -8.27 1.25 -4.01
N SER A 120 -7.20 1.52 -3.27
CA SER A 120 -6.43 2.77 -3.32
C SER A 120 -4.94 2.47 -3.16
N LEU A 121 -4.09 3.42 -3.54
CA LEU A 121 -2.64 3.28 -3.33
C LEU A 121 -2.28 3.49 -1.86
N THR A 122 -1.30 2.74 -1.36
CA THR A 122 -0.58 3.09 -0.13
C THR A 122 0.39 4.24 -0.41
N PRO A 123 1.02 4.88 0.61
CA PRO A 123 2.08 5.85 0.37
C PRO A 123 3.23 5.29 -0.49
N LEU A 124 3.65 4.04 -0.22
CA LEU A 124 4.64 3.33 -1.04
C LEU A 124 4.13 3.06 -2.46
N GLY A 125 2.84 2.70 -2.59
CA GLY A 125 2.16 2.52 -3.86
C GLY A 125 2.13 3.78 -4.71
N GLN A 126 1.91 4.95 -4.10
CA GLN A 126 1.92 6.25 -4.76
C GLN A 126 3.31 6.55 -5.37
N GLU A 127 4.37 6.39 -4.58
CA GLU A 127 5.75 6.57 -5.05
C GLU A 127 6.07 5.65 -6.23
N ALA A 128 5.71 4.37 -6.13
CA ALA A 128 5.93 3.39 -7.18
C ALA A 128 5.12 3.72 -8.46
N ALA A 129 3.84 4.08 -8.29
CA ALA A 129 2.94 4.38 -9.39
C ALA A 129 3.39 5.63 -10.16
N GLU A 130 3.93 6.65 -9.50
CA GLU A 130 4.50 7.84 -10.16
C GLU A 130 5.67 7.47 -11.06
N LYS A 131 6.58 6.58 -10.63
CA LYS A 131 7.69 6.10 -11.48
C LYS A 131 7.20 5.31 -12.68
N VAL A 132 6.15 4.49 -12.48
CA VAL A 132 5.52 3.73 -13.56
C VAL A 132 4.82 4.67 -14.56
N ARG A 133 4.15 5.72 -14.07
CA ARG A 133 3.55 6.76 -14.90
C ARG A 133 4.60 7.47 -15.74
N ASP A 134 5.69 7.93 -15.14
CA ASP A 134 6.76 8.61 -15.88
C ASP A 134 7.33 7.73 -17.01
N PHE A 135 7.45 6.42 -16.77
CA PHE A 135 7.83 5.45 -17.80
C PHE A 135 6.77 5.30 -18.90
N ALA A 136 5.50 5.20 -18.52
CA ALA A 136 4.39 5.09 -19.48
C ALA A 136 4.26 6.36 -20.34
N ASP A 137 4.34 7.54 -19.74
CA ASP A 137 4.29 8.84 -20.42
C ASP A 137 5.41 8.94 -21.46
N TRP A 138 6.61 8.48 -21.14
CA TRP A 138 7.70 8.42 -22.10
C TRP A 138 7.36 7.53 -23.29
N ILE A 139 6.74 6.38 -23.09
CA ILE A 139 6.30 5.49 -24.18
C ILE A 139 5.25 6.20 -25.03
N GLU A 140 4.23 6.80 -24.41
CA GLU A 140 3.14 7.48 -25.11
C GLU A 140 3.64 8.63 -25.98
N VAL A 141 4.56 9.45 -25.45
CA VAL A 141 5.20 10.54 -26.19
C VAL A 141 6.05 10.02 -27.37
N ASN A 142 6.69 8.86 -27.22
CA ASN A 142 7.64 8.34 -28.20
C ASN A 142 7.07 7.24 -29.12
N ILE A 143 5.78 6.90 -29.02
CA ILE A 143 5.20 5.75 -29.74
C ILE A 143 5.45 5.82 -31.26
N GLY A 144 5.35 7.01 -31.86
CA GLY A 144 5.64 7.20 -33.29
C GLY A 144 7.10 6.90 -33.66
N ARG A 145 8.06 7.28 -32.81
CA ARG A 145 9.49 7.00 -33.00
C ARG A 145 9.78 5.50 -32.86
N ILE A 146 9.20 4.87 -31.83
CA ILE A 146 9.35 3.43 -31.54
C ILE A 146 8.79 2.60 -32.70
N LEU A 147 7.56 2.87 -33.14
CA LEU A 147 6.92 2.13 -34.24
C LEU A 147 7.65 2.33 -35.58
N LYS A 148 8.23 3.50 -35.83
CA LYS A 148 9.05 3.74 -37.02
C LYS A 148 10.36 2.95 -36.97
N ALA A 149 11.02 2.88 -35.81
CA ALA A 149 12.26 2.14 -35.65
C ALA A 149 12.07 0.63 -35.84
N GLY A 150 11.00 0.06 -35.28
CA GLY A 150 10.71 -1.39 -35.37
C GLY A 150 10.29 -1.87 -36.76
N LYS A 151 9.86 -0.98 -37.66
CA LYS A 151 9.53 -1.32 -39.06
C LYS A 151 10.76 -1.44 -39.98
N ASN A 152 11.94 -1.07 -39.48
CA ASN A 152 13.21 -1.18 -40.19
C ASN A 152 13.99 -2.47 -39.84
N SER A 153 13.37 -3.40 -39.12
CA SER A 153 13.90 -4.74 -38.80
C SER A 153 13.24 -5.83 -39.62
#